data_AF-A0A0N1PJN9-F1
#
_entry.id   AF-A0A0N1PJN9-F1
#
_cell.length_a   1.000
_cell.length_b   1.000
_cell.length_c   1.000
_cell.angle_alpha   90.00
_cell.angle_beta   90.00
_cell.angle_gamma   90.00
#
_symmetry.space_group_name_H-M   'P 1'
#
loop_
_entity.id
_entity.type
_entity.pdbx_description
1 polymer ?
#
loop_
_entity_poly.entity_id
_entity_poly.type
_entity_poly.pdbx_seq_one_letter_code
_entity_poly.pdbx_strand_id
1 'polypeptide(L)' 'MWRMKSTTIIPIVVSVNGLIAKSFDQHLKKLSLNSWIKGPIQKAVILETARIVRRFLSLQP' A
#
# COMPACT_ATOMS: atom_id res chain seq x y z
N MET A 1 24.27 -8.89 6.85
CA MET A 1 23.29 -9.19 7.91
C MET A 1 23.86 -10.19 8.92
N TRP A 2 24.96 -9.87 9.60
CA TRP A 2 25.51 -10.76 10.63
C TRP A 2 25.32 -10.12 12.01
N ARG A 3 24.75 -10.87 12.96
CA ARG A 3 24.36 -10.45 14.33
C ARG A 3 23.14 -9.52 14.49
N MET A 4 22.18 -9.54 13.56
CA MET A 4 20.88 -8.88 13.78
C MET A 4 20.11 -9.62 14.87
N LYS A 5 19.84 -8.96 16.01
CA LYS A 5 19.22 -9.58 17.19
C LYS A 5 17.68 -9.61 17.16
N SER A 6 17.05 -8.71 16.41
CA SER A 6 15.59 -8.61 16.30
C SER A 6 15.19 -7.89 15.01
N THR A 7 14.13 -8.38 14.37
CA THR A 7 13.51 -7.79 13.18
C THR A 7 12.04 -7.54 13.47
N THR A 8 11.58 -6.32 13.20
CA THR A 8 10.15 -5.98 13.34
C THR A 8 9.54 -5.84 11.95
N ILE A 9 8.48 -6.60 11.66
CA ILE A 9 7.71 -6.49 10.43
C ILE A 9 6.55 -5.51 10.67
N ILE A 10 6.45 -4.48 9.83
CA ILE A 10 5.41 -3.46 9.92
C ILE A 10 4.56 -3.52 8.65
N PRO A 11 3.34 -4.12 8.70
CA PRO A 11 2.55 -4.35 7.50
C PRO A 11 1.82 -3.10 7.05
N ILE A 12 2.06 -2.63 5.84
CA ILE A 12 1.25 -1.57 5.22
C ILE A 12 0.20 -2.24 4.33
N VAL A 13 -1.07 -2.17 4.75
CA VAL A 13 -2.20 -2.80 4.03
C VAL A 13 -3.09 -1.74 3.43
N VAL A 14 -3.31 -1.84 2.11
CA VAL A 14 -4.16 -0.94 1.33
C VAL A 14 -5.01 -1.78 0.40
N SER A 15 -6.32 -1.58 0.45
CA SER A 15 -7.27 -2.30 -0.39
C SER A 15 -7.38 -1.65 -1.77
N VAL A 16 -7.66 -2.47 -2.78
CA VAL A 16 -7.85 -2.03 -4.18
C VAL A 16 -9.03 -1.08 -4.36
N ASN A 17 -10.01 -1.12 -3.45
CA ASN A 17 -11.15 -0.19 -3.41
C ASN A 17 -10.81 1.15 -2.72
N GLY A 18 -9.55 1.35 -2.33
CA GLY A 18 -9.11 2.56 -1.64
C GLY A 18 -9.33 2.55 -0.13
N LEU A 19 -9.90 1.51 0.47
CA LEU A 19 -9.98 1.43 1.93
C LEU A 19 -8.59 1.22 2.53
N ILE A 20 -8.30 1.98 3.59
CA ILE A 20 -7.04 1.91 4.33
C ILE A 20 -7.34 1.46 5.77
N ALA A 21 -6.53 0.54 6.29
CA ALA A 21 -6.65 0.09 7.66
C ALA A 21 -6.43 1.25 8.65
N LYS A 22 -7.17 1.28 9.75
CA LYS A 22 -7.00 2.30 10.81
C LYS A 22 -5.58 2.30 11.41
N SER A 23 -4.92 1.14 11.40
CA SER A 23 -3.53 0.97 11.88
C SER A 23 -2.47 1.58 10.95
N PHE A 24 -2.84 1.99 9.74
CA PHE A 24 -1.91 2.50 8.72
C PHE A 24 -1.09 3.69 9.22
N ASP A 25 -1.73 4.66 9.89
CA ASP A 25 -1.04 5.85 10.39
C ASP A 25 -0.06 5.50 11.52
N GLN A 26 -0.37 4.49 12.34
CA GLN A 26 0.55 3.98 13.35
C GLN A 26 1.74 3.26 12.71
N HIS A 27 1.51 2.50 11.64
CA HIS A 27 2.55 1.80 10.89
C HIS A 27 3.49 2.77 10.17
N LEU A 28 2.96 3.83 9.56
CA LEU A 28 3.79 4.91 8.99
C LEU A 28 4.66 5.57 10.05
N LYS A 29 4.11 5.87 11.24
CA LYS A 29 4.89 6.42 12.37
C LYS A 29 6.02 5.50 12.80
N LYS A 30 5.77 4.19 12.90
CA LYS A 30 6.80 3.18 13.24
C LYS A 30 7.92 3.09 12.20
N LEU A 31 7.61 3.42 10.93
CA LEU A 31 8.57 3.47 9.83
C LEU A 31 9.19 4.86 9.64
N SER A 32 8.91 5.83 10.52
CA SER A 32 9.33 7.23 10.40
C SER A 32 8.93 7.87 9.05
N LEU A 33 7.83 7.40 8.46
CA LEU A 33 7.25 7.92 7.23
C LEU A 33 6.20 8.99 7.53
N ASN A 34 6.14 10.01 6.67
CA ASN A 34 5.20 11.12 6.84
C ASN A 34 3.77 10.69 6.45
N SER A 35 2.77 11.21 7.15
CA SER A 35 1.35 10.90 6.92
C SER A 35 0.83 11.40 5.57
N TRP A 36 1.46 12.40 4.94
CA TRP A 36 1.03 12.90 3.62
C TRP A 36 1.09 11.83 2.53
N ILE A 37 1.93 10.81 2.70
CA ILE A 37 2.17 9.75 1.72
C ILE A 37 0.96 8.80 1.61
N LYS A 38 0.06 8.82 2.60
CA LYS A 38 -1.18 8.02 2.62
C LYS A 38 -2.05 8.22 1.37
N GLY A 39 -2.29 9.47 0.99
CA GLY A 39 -3.10 9.81 -0.19
C GLY A 39 -2.48 9.31 -1.51
N PRO A 40 -1.20 9.61 -1.78
CA PRO A 40 -0.48 9.07 -2.93
C PRO A 40 -0.50 7.54 -3.01
N ILE A 41 -0.26 6.83 -1.91
CA ILE A 41 -0.31 5.35 -1.88
C ILE A 41 -1.71 4.86 -2.26
N GLN A 42 -2.75 5.41 -1.64
CA GLN A 42 -4.14 5.04 -1.92
C GLN A 42 -4.48 5.24 -3.40
N LYS A 43 -4.12 6.41 -3.94
CA LYS A 43 -4.34 6.76 -5.34
C LYS A 43 -3.62 5.81 -6.29
N ALA A 44 -2.35 5.50 -6.01
CA ALA A 44 -1.56 4.60 -6.82
C ALA A 44 -2.18 3.20 -6.89
N VAL A 45 -2.59 2.64 -5.75
CA VAL A 45 -3.24 1.32 -5.69
C VAL A 45 -4.54 1.29 -6.50
N ILE A 46 -5.40 2.30 -6.36
CA ILE A 46 -6.66 2.38 -7.12
C ILE A 46 -6.38 2.48 -8.62
N LEU A 47 -5.49 3.39 -9.03
CA LEU A 47 -5.21 3.65 -10.45
C LEU A 47 -4.55 2.46 -11.14
N GLU A 48 -3.57 1.83 -10.51
CA GLU A 48 -2.89 0.67 -11.08
C GLU A 48 -3.79 -0.56 -11.12
N THR A 49 -4.59 -0.80 -10.07
CA THR A 49 -5.57 -1.90 -10.11
C THR A 49 -6.59 -1.66 -11.22
N ALA A 50 -7.14 -0.44 -11.34
CA ALA A 50 -8.06 -0.09 -12.42
C ALA A 50 -7.42 -0.24 -13.81
N ARG A 51 -6.13 0.08 -13.95
CA ARG A 51 -5.36 -0.14 -15.18
C ARG A 51 -5.25 -1.62 -15.52
N ILE A 52 -4.93 -2.47 -14.55
CA ILE A 52 -4.87 -3.93 -14.74
C ILE A 52 -6.24 -4.45 -15.19
N VAL A 53 -7.31 -4.06 -14.51
CA VAL A 53 -8.69 -4.47 -14.84
C VAL A 53 -9.05 -4.03 -16.25
N ARG A 54 -8.82 -2.75 -16.61
CA ARG A 54 -9.06 -2.24 -17.97
C ARG A 54 -8.30 -3.04 -19.03
N ARG A 55 -7.03 -3.38 -18.78
CA ARG A 55 -6.25 -4.19 -19.71
C ARG A 55 -6.93 -5.51 -20.02
N PHE A 56 -7.45 -6.22 -19.01
CA PHE A 56 -8.12 -7.50 -19.22
C PHE A 56 -9.50 -7.37 -19.84
N LEU A 57 -10.26 -6.32 -19.51
CA LEU A 57 -11.54 -6.03 -20.16
C LEU A 57 -11.34 -5.68 -21.64
N SER A 58 -10.28 -4.95 -21.98
CA SER A 58 -9.93 -4.61 -23.37
C SER A 58 -9.34 -5.78 -24.17
N LEU A 59 -9.07 -6.93 -23.54
CA LEU A 59 -8.68 -8.17 -24.22
C LEU A 59 -9.89 -9.01 -24.66
N GLN A 60 -11.13 -8.55 -24.42
CA GLN A 60 -12.30 -9.14 -25.04
C GLN A 60 -12.17 -9.06 -26.58
N PRO A 61 -12.50 -10.13 -27.33
CA PRO A 61 -12.53 -10.09 -28.79
C PRO A 61 -13.57 -9.09 -29.32
#